data_AF-A0A3D3DX23-F1
#
_entry.id   AF-A0A3D3DX23-F1
#
_cell.length_a   1.000
_cell.length_b   1.000
_cell.length_c   1.000
_cell.angle_alpha   90.00
_cell.angle_beta   90.00
_cell.angle_gamma   90.00
#
_symmetry.space_group_name_H-M   'P 1'
#
loop_
_entity.id
_entity.type
_entity.pdbx_description
1 polymer ?
#
loop_
_entity_poly.entity_id
_entity_poly.type
_entity_poly.pdbx_seq_one_letter_code
_entity_poly.pdbx_strand_id
1 'polypeptide(L)'
;MQTGPLLAIRADASREGGTGHVMRTLALAQEWISRGGSCLYFSTHLPDALKKRLEDEHCQIQILPDDCASTFSECLAVSPPRWLLIDGYDLARDFQKQLITSKKTRIAVISDHGQDDFHQPDLIIHANIEATADYTDTDCGAKILAGPDYILLRNELQSQHAHSATPSAKNILVSMGGSDPSEAGFFIVNSMIESGLLGGQTRCHILLGPSYPEDGKTHQLSHDAVEIVHPASSMAEYYLWADTVICSPSVTSLEIAHFGTPMAVYLTADNQQQVRDALIAKNAALFLGSAHPTHELQAGTLLTLMEDSKKRSSLSKNAATLVDGLGCGRICDEMNLPRLQLRAADENDAAILWEWANDPDTRAASFDSKPISWKNHITWLTKQLASKYTIMLVVESIEGIPHGVIRFNIDAETKGETIISISLAPKSRGLGLAPIILSLSAARFFKAHSSQVITAWIKPENKASHRAFERANYKDYPSPNYPNRVRMRLDYKLL
;
A
#
# COMPACT_ATOMS: atom_id res chain seq x y z
N MET A 1 -5.07 2.53 15.87
CA MET A 1 -6.36 1.83 15.76
C MET A 1 -6.88 1.98 14.34
N GLN A 2 -7.21 0.87 13.67
CA GLN A 2 -7.70 0.85 12.29
C GLN A 2 -9.20 1.19 12.28
N THR A 3 -9.53 2.48 12.13
CA THR A 3 -10.93 2.97 12.24
C THR A 3 -11.56 3.22 10.87
N GLY A 4 -10.75 3.22 9.80
CA GLY A 4 -11.09 3.50 8.42
C GLY A 4 -11.66 2.32 7.64
N PRO A 5 -11.86 2.47 6.32
CA PRO A 5 -12.50 1.46 5.48
C PRO A 5 -11.67 0.17 5.38
N LEU A 6 -12.37 -0.95 5.18
CA LEU A 6 -11.75 -2.26 4.97
C LEU A 6 -11.35 -2.45 3.51
N LEU A 7 -10.11 -2.89 3.31
CA LEU A 7 -9.60 -3.50 2.09
C LEU A 7 -9.55 -5.01 2.31
N ALA A 8 -10.29 -5.77 1.50
CA ALA A 8 -10.10 -7.22 1.41
C ALA A 8 -9.11 -7.52 0.30
N ILE A 9 -8.23 -8.51 0.51
CA ILE A 9 -7.25 -8.95 -0.49
C ILE A 9 -7.40 -10.46 -0.66
N ARG A 10 -7.59 -10.92 -1.89
CA ARG A 10 -7.53 -12.34 -2.27
C ARG A 10 -6.24 -12.57 -3.03
N ALA A 11 -5.29 -13.25 -2.39
CA ALA A 11 -4.00 -13.63 -2.97
C ALA A 11 -3.47 -14.89 -2.28
N ASP A 12 -2.69 -15.69 -3.00
CA ASP A 12 -2.02 -16.87 -2.46
C ASP A 12 -0.50 -16.80 -2.61
N ALA A 13 0.17 -17.61 -1.80
CA ALA A 13 1.57 -17.90 -1.97
C ALA A 13 1.79 -19.41 -1.81
N SER A 14 2.57 -19.99 -2.72
CA SER A 14 2.95 -21.40 -2.64
C SER A 14 4.40 -21.54 -3.11
N ARG A 15 4.95 -22.75 -2.99
CA ARG A 15 6.30 -23.03 -3.50
C ARG A 15 6.33 -22.87 -5.03
N GLU A 16 5.33 -23.43 -5.70
CA GLU A 16 5.21 -23.48 -7.16
C GLU A 16 4.82 -22.12 -7.75
N GLY A 17 3.86 -21.43 -7.12
CA GLY A 17 3.38 -20.11 -7.53
C GLY A 17 4.26 -18.95 -7.04
N GLY A 18 5.19 -19.22 -6.12
CA GLY A 18 6.03 -18.21 -5.48
C GLY A 18 5.25 -17.34 -4.47
N THR A 19 5.90 -16.26 -4.03
CA THR A 19 5.37 -15.38 -2.98
C THR A 19 5.01 -13.98 -3.48
N GLY A 20 5.17 -13.74 -4.78
CA GLY A 20 5.06 -12.42 -5.41
C GLY A 20 3.71 -11.75 -5.18
N HIS A 21 2.60 -12.49 -5.35
CA HIS A 21 1.25 -11.96 -5.19
C HIS A 21 1.00 -11.44 -3.77
N VAL A 22 1.32 -12.23 -2.74
CA VAL A 22 1.20 -11.79 -1.33
C VAL A 22 2.13 -10.62 -1.03
N MET A 23 3.39 -10.65 -1.50
CA MET A 23 4.36 -9.61 -1.17
C MET A 23 4.08 -8.27 -1.85
N ARG A 24 3.57 -8.26 -3.09
CA ARG A 24 3.20 -7.02 -3.80
C ARG A 24 1.89 -6.45 -3.27
N THR A 25 0.91 -7.29 -2.94
CA THR A 25 -0.33 -6.81 -2.30
C THR A 25 -0.08 -6.30 -0.88
N LEU A 26 0.90 -6.87 -0.15
CA LEU A 26 1.28 -6.40 1.17
C LEU A 26 1.78 -4.95 1.13
N ALA A 27 2.50 -4.57 0.07
CA ALA A 27 2.92 -3.18 -0.12
C ALA A 27 1.73 -2.20 -0.18
N LEU A 28 0.64 -2.59 -0.86
CA LEU A 28 -0.58 -1.78 -0.90
C LEU A 28 -1.33 -1.81 0.45
N ALA A 29 -1.37 -2.96 1.12
CA ALA A 29 -1.97 -3.11 2.44
C ALA A 29 -1.28 -2.21 3.49
N GLN A 30 0.06 -2.17 3.48
CA GLN A 30 0.87 -1.29 4.33
C GLN A 30 0.48 0.19 4.15
N GLU A 31 0.40 0.66 2.90
CA GLU A 31 -0.01 2.04 2.61
C GLU A 31 -1.46 2.29 3.06
N TRP A 32 -2.39 1.37 2.77
CA TRP A 32 -3.79 1.46 3.17
C TRP A 32 -3.98 1.58 4.69
N ILE A 33 -3.27 0.74 5.45
CA ILE A 33 -3.30 0.74 6.91
C ILE A 33 -2.67 2.03 7.45
N SER A 34 -1.57 2.50 6.85
CA SER A 34 -0.92 3.76 7.27
C SER A 34 -1.84 4.98 7.14
N ARG A 35 -2.80 4.93 6.18
CA ARG A 35 -3.84 5.95 5.98
C ARG A 35 -5.07 5.77 6.87
N GLY A 36 -5.00 4.83 7.82
CA GLY A 36 -6.04 4.57 8.82
C GLY A 36 -7.07 3.51 8.43
N GLY A 37 -6.92 2.86 7.27
CA GLY A 37 -7.75 1.73 6.86
C GLY A 37 -7.45 0.44 7.64
N SER A 38 -8.26 -0.59 7.39
CA SER A 38 -8.00 -1.97 7.84
C SER A 38 -7.82 -2.89 6.64
N CYS A 39 -7.11 -4.01 6.83
CA CYS A 39 -6.86 -5.00 5.80
C CYS A 39 -7.25 -6.42 6.26
N LEU A 40 -7.90 -7.18 5.38
CA LEU A 40 -8.24 -8.59 5.58
C LEU A 40 -7.80 -9.41 4.37
N TYR A 41 -6.88 -10.34 4.59
CA TYR A 41 -6.43 -11.30 3.59
C TYR A 41 -7.30 -12.55 3.57
N PHE A 42 -7.55 -13.04 2.37
CA PHE A 42 -8.14 -14.33 2.08
C PHE A 42 -7.18 -15.14 1.23
N SER A 43 -6.81 -16.33 1.71
CA SER A 43 -5.86 -17.21 1.04
C SER A 43 -6.21 -18.66 1.27
N THR A 44 -6.07 -19.50 0.24
CA THR A 44 -6.13 -20.96 0.38
C THR A 44 -4.77 -21.52 0.79
N HIS A 45 -3.69 -20.93 0.28
CA HIS A 45 -2.33 -21.36 0.54
C HIS A 45 -1.47 -20.17 0.99
N LEU A 46 -0.98 -20.23 2.23
CA LEU A 46 -0.16 -19.18 2.82
C LEU A 46 0.89 -19.80 3.77
N PRO A 47 2.18 -19.84 3.38
CA PRO A 47 3.26 -20.28 4.24
C PRO A 47 3.32 -19.50 5.56
N ASP A 48 3.68 -20.17 6.66
CA ASP A 48 3.69 -19.59 8.01
C ASP A 48 4.55 -18.32 8.12
N ALA A 49 5.68 -18.27 7.42
CA ALA A 49 6.55 -17.09 7.39
C ALA A 49 5.83 -15.86 6.80
N LEU A 50 5.03 -16.05 5.74
CA LEU A 50 4.25 -14.97 5.13
C LEU A 50 3.02 -14.62 5.97
N LYS A 51 2.37 -15.61 6.57
CA LYS A 51 1.28 -15.39 7.52
C LYS A 51 1.74 -14.48 8.67
N LYS A 52 2.86 -14.83 9.31
CA LYS A 52 3.47 -14.03 10.37
C LYS A 52 3.80 -12.62 9.88
N ARG A 53 4.38 -12.50 8.68
CA ARG A 53 4.71 -11.19 8.11
C ARG A 53 3.47 -10.31 7.90
N LEU A 54 2.35 -10.87 7.44
CA LEU A 54 1.09 -10.14 7.32
C LEU A 54 0.53 -9.71 8.69
N GLU A 55 0.60 -10.60 9.69
CA GLU A 55 0.16 -10.31 11.08
C GLU A 55 1.00 -9.20 11.74
N ASP A 56 2.32 -9.20 11.54
CA ASP A 56 3.24 -8.16 12.03
C ASP A 56 2.90 -6.78 11.44
N GLU A 57 2.33 -6.74 10.24
CA GLU A 57 1.82 -5.53 9.56
C GLU A 57 0.35 -5.22 9.90
N HIS A 58 -0.20 -5.89 10.92
CA HIS A 58 -1.57 -5.73 11.39
C HIS A 58 -2.65 -6.07 10.35
N CYS A 59 -2.34 -6.92 9.37
CA CYS A 59 -3.34 -7.50 8.48
C CYS A 59 -4.09 -8.63 9.21
N GLN A 60 -5.41 -8.64 9.07
CA GLN A 60 -6.22 -9.80 9.46
C GLN A 60 -6.11 -10.86 8.37
N ILE A 61 -6.22 -12.14 8.73
CA ILE A 61 -6.06 -13.25 7.80
C ILE A 61 -7.18 -14.26 8.02
N GLN A 62 -7.81 -14.68 6.93
CA GLN A 62 -8.74 -15.78 6.89
C GLN A 62 -8.27 -16.82 5.87
N ILE A 63 -7.97 -18.02 6.35
CA ILE A 63 -7.65 -19.15 5.48
C ILE A 63 -8.95 -19.72 4.92
N LEU A 64 -9.02 -19.83 3.59
CA LEU A 64 -10.14 -20.41 2.87
C LEU A 64 -9.95 -21.92 2.71
N PRO A 65 -11.03 -22.72 2.71
CA PRO A 65 -10.93 -24.17 2.55
C PRO A 65 -10.64 -24.60 1.10
N ASP A 66 -11.03 -23.77 0.12
CA ASP A 66 -10.88 -24.02 -1.31
C ASP A 66 -10.92 -22.70 -2.11
N ASP A 67 -10.63 -22.80 -3.41
CA ASP A 67 -10.69 -21.69 -4.37
C ASP A 67 -12.10 -21.50 -4.97
N CYS A 68 -13.14 -21.99 -4.29
CA CYS A 68 -14.49 -21.84 -4.79
C CYS A 68 -15.00 -20.41 -4.60
N ALA A 69 -15.42 -19.78 -5.70
CA ALA A 69 -15.95 -18.41 -5.69
C ALA A 69 -17.17 -18.25 -4.76
N SER A 70 -18.02 -19.28 -4.62
CA SER A 70 -19.18 -19.22 -3.71
C SER A 70 -18.74 -19.21 -2.25
N THR A 71 -17.82 -20.10 -1.87
CA THR A 71 -17.25 -20.16 -0.51
C THR A 71 -16.58 -18.83 -0.17
N PHE A 72 -15.80 -18.28 -1.10
CA PHE A 72 -15.16 -16.98 -0.91
C PHE A 72 -16.18 -15.85 -0.78
N SER A 73 -17.25 -15.85 -1.59
CA SER A 73 -18.32 -14.84 -1.52
C SER A 73 -19.03 -14.86 -0.15
N GLU A 74 -19.28 -16.03 0.41
CA GLU A 74 -19.87 -16.19 1.76
C GLU A 74 -18.95 -15.60 2.84
N CYS A 75 -17.65 -15.91 2.77
CA CYS A 75 -16.65 -15.38 3.70
C CYS A 75 -16.55 -13.85 3.60
N LEU A 76 -16.54 -13.30 2.37
CA LEU A 76 -16.49 -11.87 2.12
C LEU A 76 -17.74 -11.14 2.64
N ALA A 77 -18.90 -11.80 2.63
CA ALA A 77 -20.17 -11.22 3.07
C ALA A 77 -20.22 -10.95 4.59
N VAL A 78 -19.41 -11.65 5.39
CA VAL A 78 -19.32 -11.46 6.86
C VAL A 78 -18.83 -10.05 7.19
N SER A 79 -17.87 -9.54 6.42
CA SER A 79 -17.29 -8.20 6.57
C SER A 79 -17.14 -7.54 5.20
N PRO A 80 -18.23 -6.95 4.65
CA PRO A 80 -18.21 -6.43 3.29
C PRO A 80 -17.21 -5.26 3.19
N PRO A 81 -16.17 -5.41 2.36
CA PRO A 81 -15.12 -4.40 2.27
C PRO A 81 -15.54 -3.25 1.37
N ARG A 82 -14.84 -2.12 1.49
CA ARG A 82 -14.97 -1.02 0.53
C ARG A 82 -14.37 -1.41 -0.82
N TRP A 83 -13.24 -2.10 -0.78
CA TRP A 83 -12.54 -2.63 -1.94
C TRP A 83 -12.16 -4.08 -1.71
N LEU A 84 -12.34 -4.90 -2.74
CA LEU A 84 -11.73 -6.21 -2.87
C LEU A 84 -10.61 -6.10 -3.91
N LEU A 85 -9.37 -6.39 -3.51
CA LEU A 85 -8.24 -6.54 -4.41
C LEU A 85 -8.02 -8.03 -4.69
N ILE A 86 -7.90 -8.40 -5.96
CA ILE A 86 -7.65 -9.78 -6.39
C ILE A 86 -6.30 -9.83 -7.09
N ASP A 87 -5.47 -10.80 -6.71
CA ASP A 87 -4.16 -11.02 -7.30
C ASP A 87 -3.81 -12.52 -7.34
N GLY A 88 -3.86 -13.11 -8.54
CA GLY A 88 -3.47 -14.50 -8.78
C GLY A 88 -3.96 -15.01 -10.14
N TYR A 89 -3.15 -15.83 -10.80
CA TYR A 89 -3.45 -16.35 -12.14
C TYR A 89 -4.70 -17.25 -12.18
N ASP A 90 -4.93 -18.04 -11.13
CA ASP A 90 -6.11 -18.92 -11.03
C ASP A 90 -7.39 -18.18 -10.57
N LEU A 91 -7.25 -16.91 -10.19
CA LEU A 91 -8.34 -16.04 -9.73
C LEU A 91 -8.87 -15.12 -10.84
N ALA A 92 -8.70 -15.57 -12.08
CA ALA A 92 -8.96 -14.82 -13.29
C ALA A 92 -10.48 -14.67 -13.59
N ARG A 93 -10.79 -14.36 -14.85
CA ARG A 93 -12.13 -14.05 -15.35
C ARG A 93 -13.25 -15.01 -14.88
N ASP A 94 -13.04 -16.32 -14.95
CA ASP A 94 -14.11 -17.28 -14.64
C ASP A 94 -14.40 -17.42 -13.15
N PHE A 95 -13.38 -17.26 -12.29
CA PHE A 95 -13.55 -17.12 -10.86
C PHE A 95 -14.32 -15.83 -10.54
N GLN A 96 -13.89 -14.70 -11.12
CA GLN A 96 -14.47 -13.38 -10.86
C GLN A 96 -15.94 -13.27 -11.31
N LYS A 97 -16.33 -13.89 -12.43
CA LYS A 97 -17.73 -13.99 -12.88
C LYS A 97 -18.68 -14.59 -11.85
N GLN A 98 -18.16 -15.49 -11.01
CA GLN A 98 -18.95 -16.22 -10.02
C GLN A 98 -18.99 -15.51 -8.66
N LEU A 99 -18.25 -14.40 -8.50
CA LEU A 99 -18.20 -13.67 -7.24
C LEU A 99 -19.50 -12.90 -6.99
N ILE A 100 -20.02 -13.05 -5.76
CA ILE A 100 -21.15 -12.30 -5.26
C ILE A 100 -20.64 -11.35 -4.18
N THR A 101 -20.62 -10.05 -4.48
CA THR A 101 -20.16 -9.01 -3.56
C THR A 101 -21.31 -8.09 -3.14
N SER A 102 -21.09 -7.32 -2.08
CA SER A 102 -22.02 -6.24 -1.72
C SER A 102 -22.03 -5.18 -2.81
N LYS A 103 -23.20 -4.55 -3.07
CA LYS A 103 -23.33 -3.43 -4.02
C LYS A 103 -22.43 -2.21 -3.72
N LYS A 104 -21.79 -2.18 -2.55
CA LYS A 104 -20.87 -1.11 -2.12
C LYS A 104 -19.40 -1.51 -2.22
N THR A 105 -19.12 -2.78 -2.49
CA THR A 105 -17.76 -3.30 -2.66
C THR A 105 -17.33 -3.05 -4.09
N ARG A 106 -16.23 -2.31 -4.24
CA ARG A 106 -15.56 -2.14 -5.53
C ARG A 106 -14.49 -3.20 -5.73
N ILE A 107 -14.21 -3.59 -6.97
CA ILE A 107 -13.25 -4.64 -7.29
C ILE A 107 -12.03 -4.05 -7.99
N ALA A 108 -10.85 -4.29 -7.44
CA ALA A 108 -9.57 -4.00 -8.07
C ALA A 108 -8.88 -5.33 -8.43
N VAL A 109 -8.22 -5.39 -9.59
CA VAL A 109 -7.44 -6.57 -10.01
C VAL A 109 -6.04 -6.13 -10.39
N ILE A 110 -5.04 -6.88 -9.91
CA ILE A 110 -3.67 -6.77 -10.44
C ILE A 110 -3.60 -7.63 -11.70
N SER A 111 -3.27 -7.01 -12.83
CA SER A 111 -3.20 -7.65 -14.14
C SER A 111 -1.76 -7.68 -14.62
N ASP A 112 -1.36 -8.81 -15.19
CA ASP A 112 -0.03 -9.03 -15.78
C ASP A 112 -0.14 -9.38 -17.28
N HIS A 113 -1.24 -10.00 -17.71
CA HIS A 113 -1.47 -10.51 -19.08
C HIS A 113 -2.60 -9.82 -19.84
N GLY A 114 -3.35 -8.93 -19.18
CA GLY A 114 -4.41 -8.14 -19.80
C GLY A 114 -5.81 -8.70 -19.55
N GLN A 115 -6.64 -8.74 -20.58
CA GLN A 115 -8.09 -8.91 -20.42
C GLN A 115 -8.50 -10.25 -19.80
N ASP A 116 -7.70 -11.29 -19.97
CA ASP A 116 -8.01 -12.62 -19.42
C ASP A 116 -7.90 -12.68 -17.89
N ASP A 117 -7.16 -11.75 -17.28
CA ASP A 117 -6.95 -11.69 -15.83
C ASP A 117 -8.21 -11.28 -15.05
N PHE A 118 -9.24 -10.73 -15.72
CA PHE A 118 -10.36 -10.11 -15.00
C PHE A 118 -11.73 -10.24 -15.65
N HIS A 119 -12.75 -10.04 -14.82
CA HIS A 119 -14.14 -9.87 -15.24
C HIS A 119 -14.75 -8.59 -14.63
N GLN A 120 -14.85 -7.54 -15.47
CA GLN A 120 -15.52 -6.28 -15.14
C GLN A 120 -15.12 -5.63 -13.78
N PRO A 121 -13.81 -5.42 -13.51
CA PRO A 121 -13.39 -4.73 -12.30
C PRO A 121 -13.70 -3.23 -12.36
N ASP A 122 -13.72 -2.58 -11.20
CA ASP A 122 -13.75 -1.12 -11.09
C ASP A 122 -12.38 -0.49 -11.41
N LEU A 123 -11.30 -1.21 -11.09
CA LEU A 123 -9.92 -0.75 -11.19
C LEU A 123 -8.99 -1.88 -11.65
N ILE A 124 -8.11 -1.58 -12.60
CA ILE A 124 -7.05 -2.48 -13.06
C ILE A 124 -5.71 -1.85 -12.68
N ILE A 125 -4.82 -2.66 -12.08
CA ILE A 125 -3.48 -2.26 -11.71
C ILE A 125 -2.49 -3.11 -12.52
N HIS A 126 -1.81 -2.50 -13.49
CA HIS A 126 -0.73 -3.13 -14.25
C HIS A 126 0.61 -2.55 -13.80
N ALA A 127 1.13 -3.10 -12.71
CA ALA A 127 2.30 -2.61 -11.98
C ALA A 127 3.62 -3.10 -12.61
N ASN A 128 3.89 -2.70 -13.86
CA ASN A 128 5.06 -3.12 -14.62
C ASN A 128 5.69 -1.95 -15.40
N ILE A 129 6.94 -2.09 -15.86
CA ILE A 129 7.70 -1.02 -16.54
C ILE A 129 7.04 -0.59 -17.85
N GLU A 130 6.45 -1.54 -18.57
CA GLU A 130 5.67 -1.25 -19.77
C GLU A 130 4.27 -1.85 -19.65
N ALA A 131 3.27 -1.07 -20.06
CA ALA A 131 1.91 -1.54 -20.24
C ALA A 131 1.82 -2.30 -21.57
N THR A 132 2.44 -3.48 -21.59
CA THR A 132 2.49 -4.38 -22.76
C THR A 132 1.16 -5.06 -23.04
N ALA A 133 0.28 -5.12 -22.05
CA ALA A 133 -1.07 -5.65 -22.18
C ALA A 133 -1.99 -4.67 -22.91
N ASP A 134 -2.77 -5.19 -23.86
CA ASP A 134 -3.77 -4.41 -24.57
C ASP A 134 -5.07 -4.28 -23.75
N TYR A 135 -5.26 -3.09 -23.20
CA TYR A 135 -6.49 -2.72 -22.50
C TYR A 135 -7.48 -1.93 -23.37
N THR A 136 -7.18 -1.69 -24.65
CA THR A 136 -7.98 -0.81 -25.53
C THR A 136 -9.35 -1.38 -25.87
N ASP A 137 -9.46 -2.71 -25.96
CA ASP A 137 -10.71 -3.44 -26.24
C ASP A 137 -11.51 -3.82 -24.97
N THR A 138 -11.20 -3.21 -23.82
CA THR A 138 -11.92 -3.52 -22.57
C THR A 138 -13.23 -2.74 -22.47
N ASP A 139 -14.34 -3.35 -22.89
CA ASP A 139 -15.70 -2.80 -22.75
C ASP A 139 -16.20 -2.79 -21.28
N CYS A 140 -15.31 -2.78 -20.28
CA CYS A 140 -15.65 -2.89 -18.87
C CYS A 140 -15.71 -1.55 -18.11
N GLY A 141 -15.35 -0.43 -18.73
CA GLY A 141 -15.38 0.89 -18.07
C GLY A 141 -14.45 1.03 -16.86
N ALA A 142 -13.55 0.07 -16.65
CA ALA A 142 -12.61 0.04 -15.55
C ALA A 142 -11.62 1.19 -15.66
N LYS A 143 -11.23 1.78 -14.52
CA LYS A 143 -10.09 2.69 -14.49
C LYS A 143 -8.81 1.86 -14.56
N ILE A 144 -7.88 2.22 -15.44
CA ILE A 144 -6.61 1.51 -15.62
C ILE A 144 -5.47 2.35 -15.05
N LEU A 145 -4.72 1.75 -14.12
CA LEU A 145 -3.49 2.29 -13.54
C LEU A 145 -2.33 1.42 -14.02
N ALA A 146 -1.66 1.84 -15.08
CA ALA A 146 -0.65 1.03 -15.75
C ALA A 146 0.69 1.76 -15.84
N GLY A 147 1.77 0.99 -15.77
CA GLY A 147 3.12 1.48 -15.96
C GLY A 147 3.90 1.67 -14.65
N PRO A 148 5.13 2.21 -14.77
CA PRO A 148 6.08 2.28 -13.67
C PRO A 148 5.60 3.10 -12.48
N ASP A 149 4.75 4.10 -12.73
CA ASP A 149 4.17 4.97 -11.71
C ASP A 149 3.32 4.21 -10.68
N TYR A 150 2.92 2.98 -10.98
CA TYR A 150 2.03 2.17 -10.13
C TYR A 150 2.70 0.91 -9.58
N ILE A 151 4.03 0.83 -9.66
CA ILE A 151 4.78 -0.28 -9.07
C ILE A 151 4.58 -0.29 -7.54
N LEU A 152 4.28 -1.49 -7.02
CA LEU A 152 3.98 -1.73 -5.62
C LEU A 152 5.27 -2.04 -4.85
N LEU A 153 5.73 -1.09 -4.03
CA LEU A 153 6.91 -1.26 -3.17
C LEU A 153 6.54 -1.24 -1.70
N ARG A 154 7.11 -2.15 -0.91
CA ARG A 154 6.92 -2.22 0.55
C ARG A 154 7.52 -0.98 1.22
N ASN A 155 6.95 -0.58 2.36
CA ASN A 155 7.36 0.61 3.11
C ASN A 155 8.87 0.63 3.46
N GLU A 156 9.43 -0.54 3.79
CA GLU A 156 10.86 -0.71 4.08
C GLU A 156 11.77 -0.29 2.92
N LEU A 157 11.28 -0.43 1.68
CA LEU A 157 12.01 -0.08 0.46
C LEU A 157 11.80 1.40 0.09
N GLN A 158 10.57 1.91 0.20
CA GLN A 158 10.22 3.30 -0.15
C GLN A 158 11.02 4.35 0.64
N SER A 159 11.45 4.01 1.86
CA SER A 159 12.21 4.91 2.73
C SER A 159 13.67 5.11 2.32
N GLN A 160 14.15 4.34 1.34
CA GLN A 160 15.53 4.35 0.90
C GLN A 160 15.67 5.11 -0.42
N HIS A 161 16.83 5.72 -0.63
CA HIS A 161 17.12 6.47 -1.84
C HIS A 161 18.10 5.71 -2.72
N ALA A 162 17.98 5.92 -4.03
CA ALA A 162 18.93 5.38 -4.98
C ALA A 162 20.36 5.83 -4.65
N HIS A 163 21.30 4.90 -4.71
CA HIS A 163 22.72 5.19 -4.52
C HIS A 163 23.45 5.19 -5.86
N SER A 164 24.56 5.92 -5.93
CA SER A 164 25.39 5.94 -7.14
C SER A 164 26.14 4.62 -7.27
N ALA A 165 26.16 4.06 -8.48
CA ALA A 165 26.95 2.87 -8.77
C ALA A 165 28.44 3.10 -8.45
N THR A 166 29.04 2.11 -7.79
CA THR A 166 30.49 2.02 -7.63
C THR A 166 31.17 1.70 -8.98
N PRO A 167 32.42 2.15 -9.21
CA PRO A 167 33.13 1.88 -10.47
C PRO A 167 33.31 0.40 -10.77
N SER A 168 33.44 -0.44 -9.74
CA SER A 168 33.45 -1.90 -9.84
C SER A 168 32.68 -2.52 -8.69
N ALA A 169 32.12 -3.70 -8.89
CA ALA A 169 31.37 -4.44 -7.88
C ALA A 169 32.30 -5.31 -7.04
N LYS A 170 32.20 -5.17 -5.71
CA LYS A 170 32.80 -6.08 -4.73
C LYS A 170 31.74 -6.84 -3.96
N ASN A 171 30.62 -6.21 -3.65
CA ASN A 171 29.49 -6.82 -2.98
C ASN A 171 28.44 -7.24 -4.00
N ILE A 172 28.23 -8.54 -4.16
CA ILE A 172 27.32 -9.12 -5.14
C ILE A 172 26.15 -9.76 -4.40
N LEU A 173 24.94 -9.40 -4.79
CA LEU A 173 23.74 -10.02 -4.27
C LEU A 173 23.12 -10.93 -5.34
N VAL A 174 22.77 -12.16 -4.98
CA VAL A 174 21.99 -13.06 -5.81
C VAL A 174 20.66 -13.34 -5.13
N SER A 175 19.55 -13.04 -5.81
CA SER A 175 18.20 -13.28 -5.27
C SER A 175 17.22 -13.65 -6.38
N MET A 176 16.73 -14.90 -6.37
CA MET A 176 15.79 -15.42 -7.38
C MET A 176 14.32 -15.29 -6.97
N GLY A 177 14.04 -14.57 -5.88
CA GLY A 177 12.69 -14.38 -5.36
C GLY A 177 12.32 -15.39 -4.28
N GLY A 178 11.02 -15.66 -4.14
CA GLY A 178 10.46 -16.32 -2.95
C GLY A 178 10.73 -17.82 -2.78
N SER A 179 10.91 -18.57 -3.87
CA SER A 179 10.99 -20.04 -3.84
C SER A 179 12.09 -20.69 -4.69
N ASP A 180 12.61 -19.99 -5.72
CA ASP A 180 13.65 -20.48 -6.65
C ASP A 180 13.53 -21.97 -7.03
N PRO A 181 12.40 -22.41 -7.64
CA PRO A 181 12.15 -23.83 -7.91
C PRO A 181 13.14 -24.44 -8.91
N SER A 182 13.74 -23.62 -9.78
CA SER A 182 14.77 -24.03 -10.74
C SER A 182 16.17 -24.08 -10.15
N GLU A 183 16.36 -23.68 -8.89
CA GLU A 183 17.66 -23.53 -8.23
C GLU A 183 18.63 -22.64 -9.02
N ALA A 184 18.09 -21.60 -9.68
CA ALA A 184 18.88 -20.72 -10.52
C ALA A 184 19.96 -19.98 -9.71
N GLY A 185 19.67 -19.65 -8.45
CA GLY A 185 20.63 -19.01 -7.55
C GLY A 185 21.86 -19.89 -7.33
N PHE A 186 21.65 -21.19 -7.10
CA PHE A 186 22.73 -22.17 -6.98
C PHE A 186 23.59 -22.21 -8.25
N PHE A 187 22.97 -22.35 -9.42
CA PHE A 187 23.71 -22.45 -10.69
C PHE A 187 24.53 -21.18 -10.99
N ILE A 188 23.96 -20.00 -10.73
CA ILE A 188 24.65 -18.72 -10.92
C ILE A 188 25.88 -18.65 -10.01
N VAL A 189 25.72 -18.86 -8.70
CA VAL A 189 26.82 -18.73 -7.74
C VAL A 189 27.88 -19.81 -7.98
N ASN A 190 27.49 -21.06 -8.26
CA ASN A 190 28.45 -22.13 -8.58
C ASN A 190 29.27 -21.78 -9.83
N SER A 191 28.63 -21.23 -10.88
CA SER A 191 29.35 -20.78 -12.08
C SER A 191 30.34 -19.65 -11.78
N MET A 192 29.99 -18.74 -10.87
CA MET A 192 30.90 -17.67 -10.43
C MET A 192 32.09 -18.19 -9.61
N ILE A 193 31.90 -19.25 -8.82
CA ILE A 193 32.99 -19.95 -8.12
C ILE A 193 33.91 -20.62 -9.14
N GLU A 194 33.37 -21.43 -10.04
CA GLU A 194 34.14 -22.21 -11.03
C GLU A 194 34.93 -21.31 -12.00
N SER A 195 34.40 -20.13 -12.32
CA SER A 195 35.08 -19.14 -13.16
C SER A 195 36.10 -18.28 -12.42
N GLY A 196 36.22 -18.42 -11.09
CA GLY A 196 37.13 -17.61 -10.27
C GLY A 196 36.73 -16.15 -10.13
N LEU A 197 35.47 -15.80 -10.45
CA LEU A 197 34.91 -14.45 -10.27
C LEU A 197 34.71 -14.11 -8.78
N LEU A 198 34.57 -15.13 -7.94
CA LEU A 198 34.48 -14.97 -6.49
C LEU A 198 35.85 -15.26 -5.85
N GLY A 199 36.47 -14.22 -5.30
CA GLY A 199 37.76 -14.31 -4.63
C GLY A 199 38.35 -12.96 -4.24
N GLY A 200 39.36 -12.97 -3.37
CA GLY A 200 40.03 -11.74 -2.95
C GLY A 200 39.13 -10.79 -2.15
N GLN A 201 38.76 -9.66 -2.74
CA GLN A 201 37.93 -8.63 -2.09
C GLN A 201 36.43 -8.75 -2.39
N THR A 202 36.01 -9.65 -3.27
CA THR A 202 34.59 -9.84 -3.59
C THR A 202 33.88 -10.61 -2.49
N ARG A 203 32.63 -10.24 -2.21
CA ARG A 203 31.70 -10.93 -1.32
C ARG A 203 30.39 -11.14 -2.06
N CYS A 204 29.78 -12.30 -1.87
CA CYS A 204 28.54 -12.69 -2.50
C CYS A 204 27.54 -13.13 -1.44
N HIS A 205 26.39 -12.48 -1.36
CA HIS A 205 25.27 -12.95 -0.57
C HIS A 205 24.27 -13.62 -1.52
N ILE A 206 23.87 -14.86 -1.23
CA ILE A 206 22.75 -15.53 -1.89
C ILE A 206 21.56 -15.56 -0.93
N LEU A 207 20.50 -14.85 -1.29
CA LEU A 207 19.28 -14.76 -0.50
C LEU A 207 18.34 -15.91 -0.88
N LEU A 208 17.99 -16.73 0.11
CA LEU A 208 16.96 -17.74 -0.02
C LEU A 208 15.62 -17.15 0.42
N GLY A 209 14.63 -17.23 -0.47
CA GLY A 209 13.28 -16.81 -0.17
C GLY A 209 12.60 -17.69 0.89
N PRO A 210 11.52 -17.22 1.51
CA PRO A 210 10.85 -17.90 2.63
C PRO A 210 10.21 -19.24 2.24
N SER A 211 10.11 -19.54 0.95
CA SER A 211 9.57 -20.81 0.43
C SER A 211 10.64 -21.63 -0.31
N TYR A 212 11.93 -21.30 -0.13
CA TYR A 212 13.02 -22.13 -0.65
C TYR A 212 13.11 -23.45 0.14
N PRO A 213 13.27 -24.61 -0.53
CA PRO A 213 13.26 -25.91 0.12
C PRO A 213 14.44 -26.12 1.09
N GLU A 214 14.20 -26.82 2.21
CA GLU A 214 15.23 -27.19 3.18
C GLU A 214 16.29 -28.15 2.59
N ASP A 215 15.92 -28.92 1.57
CA ASP A 215 16.78 -29.86 0.86
C ASP A 215 17.37 -29.29 -0.45
N GLY A 216 17.20 -27.98 -0.71
CA GLY A 216 17.72 -27.33 -1.91
C GLY A 216 19.25 -27.32 -2.01
N LYS A 217 19.79 -27.39 -3.23
CA LYS A 217 21.23 -27.44 -3.52
C LYS A 217 22.00 -26.22 -3.02
N THR A 218 21.35 -25.06 -2.88
CA THR A 218 22.03 -23.84 -2.41
C THR A 218 22.66 -24.05 -1.03
N HIS A 219 22.05 -24.86 -0.16
CA HIS A 219 22.59 -25.19 1.17
C HIS A 219 23.94 -25.94 1.11
N GLN A 220 24.31 -26.48 -0.05
CA GLN A 220 25.55 -27.23 -0.26
C GLN A 220 26.69 -26.34 -0.75
N LEU A 221 26.43 -25.07 -1.09
CA LEU A 221 27.48 -24.13 -1.50
C LEU A 221 28.43 -23.86 -0.34
N SER A 222 29.73 -23.96 -0.61
CA SER A 222 30.79 -23.68 0.37
C SER A 222 31.94 -22.95 -0.32
N HIS A 223 32.12 -21.68 0.03
CA HIS A 223 33.18 -20.82 -0.49
C HIS A 223 33.41 -19.61 0.43
N ASP A 224 34.65 -19.22 0.68
CA ASP A 224 35.01 -18.13 1.62
C ASP A 224 34.41 -16.76 1.28
N ALA A 225 34.01 -16.56 0.02
CA ALA A 225 33.38 -15.34 -0.46
C ALA A 225 31.85 -15.40 -0.50
N VAL A 226 31.23 -16.54 -0.20
CA VAL A 226 29.78 -16.74 -0.31
C VAL A 226 29.16 -16.86 1.07
N GLU A 227 28.15 -16.03 1.34
CA GLU A 227 27.26 -16.15 2.49
C GLU A 227 25.86 -16.55 2.01
N ILE A 228 25.32 -17.63 2.56
CA ILE A 228 23.94 -18.05 2.32
C ILE A 228 23.07 -17.38 3.39
N VAL A 229 22.10 -16.60 2.95
CA VAL A 229 21.21 -15.86 3.83
C VAL A 229 19.84 -16.53 3.83
N HIS A 230 19.43 -16.99 5.02
CA HIS A 230 18.12 -17.59 5.27
C HIS A 230 17.19 -16.56 5.88
N PRO A 231 15.94 -16.55 5.42
CA PRO A 231 15.28 -15.39 4.82
C PRO A 231 15.61 -14.07 5.53
N ALA A 232 16.03 -13.10 4.73
CA ALA A 232 16.38 -11.77 5.20
C ALA A 232 15.23 -11.13 6.00
N SER A 233 15.56 -10.53 7.15
CA SER A 233 14.63 -9.71 7.92
C SER A 233 14.27 -8.41 7.20
N SER A 234 15.14 -7.92 6.31
CA SER A 234 14.96 -6.72 5.51
C SER A 234 15.67 -6.86 4.17
N MET A 235 14.94 -6.80 3.06
CA MET A 235 15.54 -6.77 1.73
C MET A 235 16.31 -5.46 1.48
N ALA A 236 15.87 -4.35 2.09
CA ALA A 236 16.50 -3.04 1.95
C ALA A 236 17.97 -3.05 2.36
N GLU A 237 18.30 -3.78 3.43
CA GLU A 237 19.68 -3.91 3.93
C GLU A 237 20.59 -4.52 2.87
N TYR A 238 20.15 -5.61 2.24
CA TYR A 238 20.93 -6.30 1.21
C TYR A 238 21.02 -5.50 -0.09
N TYR A 239 19.95 -4.78 -0.47
CA TYR A 239 19.99 -3.88 -1.62
C TYR A 239 20.94 -2.70 -1.43
N LEU A 240 21.04 -2.16 -0.21
CA LEU A 240 22.00 -1.10 0.12
C LEU A 240 23.45 -1.60 0.23
N TRP A 241 23.63 -2.83 0.69
CA TRP A 241 24.94 -3.46 0.81
C TRP A 241 25.56 -3.80 -0.56
N ALA A 242 24.72 -4.16 -1.53
CA ALA A 242 25.14 -4.65 -2.83
C ALA A 242 25.67 -3.54 -3.75
N ASP A 243 26.81 -3.80 -4.39
CA ASP A 243 27.28 -3.04 -5.54
C ASP A 243 26.59 -3.48 -6.84
N THR A 244 26.13 -4.72 -6.89
CA THR A 244 25.38 -5.26 -8.03
C THR A 244 24.47 -6.40 -7.60
N VAL A 245 23.37 -6.57 -8.32
CA VAL A 245 22.40 -7.64 -8.05
C VAL A 245 22.17 -8.51 -9.27
N ILE A 246 22.13 -9.83 -9.07
CA ILE A 246 21.66 -10.81 -10.03
C ILE A 246 20.31 -11.32 -9.55
N CYS A 247 19.26 -11.08 -10.33
CA CYS A 247 17.89 -11.35 -9.91
C CYS A 247 17.01 -11.97 -11.00
N SER A 248 15.83 -12.48 -10.64
CA SER A 248 14.81 -12.84 -11.62
C SER A 248 14.10 -11.57 -12.11
N PRO A 249 13.67 -11.49 -13.39
CA PRO A 249 12.84 -10.39 -13.90
C PRO A 249 11.42 -10.47 -13.33
N SER A 250 11.29 -10.04 -12.08
CA SER A 250 10.08 -10.10 -11.27
C SER A 250 9.94 -8.85 -10.41
N VAL A 251 9.04 -8.85 -9.42
CA VAL A 251 8.94 -7.80 -8.40
C VAL A 251 10.31 -7.47 -7.79
N THR A 252 11.18 -8.46 -7.56
CA THR A 252 12.56 -8.25 -7.07
C THR A 252 13.35 -7.30 -7.97
N SER A 253 13.29 -7.46 -9.29
CA SER A 253 14.00 -6.55 -10.22
C SER A 253 13.43 -5.13 -10.23
N LEU A 254 12.12 -4.98 -10.00
CA LEU A 254 11.47 -3.66 -9.88
C LEU A 254 11.85 -2.97 -8.56
N GLU A 255 11.97 -3.74 -7.47
CA GLU A 255 12.51 -3.27 -6.21
C GLU A 255 13.95 -2.78 -6.38
N ILE A 256 14.81 -3.56 -7.03
CA ILE A 256 16.22 -3.18 -7.28
C ILE A 256 16.31 -1.93 -8.17
N ALA A 257 15.40 -1.80 -9.16
CA ALA A 257 15.35 -0.62 -10.00
C ALA A 257 15.15 0.67 -9.18
N HIS A 258 14.28 0.64 -8.17
CA HIS A 258 14.07 1.76 -7.25
C HIS A 258 15.36 2.21 -6.52
N PHE A 259 16.21 1.24 -6.12
CA PHE A 259 17.49 1.52 -5.48
C PHE A 259 18.56 2.00 -6.48
N GLY A 260 18.31 1.88 -7.79
CA GLY A 260 19.28 2.23 -8.81
C GLY A 260 20.53 1.37 -8.78
N THR A 261 20.48 0.16 -8.19
CA THR A 261 21.64 -0.73 -8.14
C THR A 261 21.84 -1.39 -9.51
N PRO A 262 23.06 -1.38 -10.09
CA PRO A 262 23.33 -2.09 -11.33
C PRO A 262 22.92 -3.57 -11.21
N MET A 263 22.13 -4.06 -12.17
CA MET A 263 21.62 -5.43 -12.11
C MET A 263 21.78 -6.20 -13.42
N ALA A 264 21.84 -7.52 -13.28
CA ALA A 264 21.55 -8.43 -14.36
C ALA A 264 20.37 -9.34 -14.00
N VAL A 265 19.57 -9.67 -15.01
CA VAL A 265 18.40 -10.53 -14.85
C VAL A 265 18.65 -11.91 -15.46
N TYR A 266 18.21 -12.94 -14.76
CA TYR A 266 18.25 -14.34 -15.17
C TYR A 266 16.82 -14.90 -15.26
N LEU A 267 16.43 -15.36 -16.44
CA LEU A 267 15.05 -15.78 -16.70
C LEU A 267 14.82 -17.19 -16.15
N THR A 268 13.82 -17.36 -15.27
CA THR A 268 13.47 -18.67 -14.70
C THR A 268 12.11 -19.20 -15.17
N ALA A 269 11.26 -18.34 -15.73
CA ALA A 269 9.94 -18.69 -16.24
C ALA A 269 9.52 -17.81 -17.43
N ASP A 270 8.62 -18.32 -18.28
CA ASP A 270 8.17 -17.62 -19.49
C ASP A 270 7.39 -16.34 -19.21
N ASN A 271 6.65 -16.29 -18.10
CA ASN A 271 5.89 -15.09 -17.68
C ASN A 271 6.79 -13.90 -17.29
N GLN A 272 8.09 -14.09 -17.16
CA GLN A 272 9.05 -13.02 -16.83
C GLN A 272 9.67 -12.34 -18.07
N GLN A 273 9.40 -12.85 -19.28
CA GLN A 273 10.00 -12.36 -20.52
C GLN A 273 9.70 -10.88 -20.77
N GLN A 274 8.47 -10.43 -20.47
CA GLN A 274 8.08 -9.04 -20.70
C GLN A 274 8.82 -8.07 -19.78
N VAL A 275 8.97 -8.42 -18.48
CA VAL A 275 9.74 -7.62 -17.51
C VAL A 275 11.20 -7.54 -17.94
N ARG A 276 11.79 -8.67 -18.38
CA ARG A 276 13.15 -8.71 -18.94
C ARG A 276 13.27 -7.75 -20.11
N ASP A 277 12.42 -7.87 -21.13
CA ASP A 277 12.54 -7.08 -22.36
C ASP A 277 12.44 -5.58 -22.07
N ALA A 278 11.51 -5.18 -21.20
CA ALA A 278 11.39 -3.80 -20.75
C ALA A 278 12.66 -3.30 -20.05
N LEU A 279 13.22 -4.06 -19.10
CA LEU A 279 14.46 -3.68 -18.40
C LEU A 279 15.65 -3.52 -19.34
N ILE A 280 15.80 -4.42 -20.32
CA ILE A 280 16.88 -4.37 -21.31
C ILE A 280 16.67 -3.18 -22.26
N ALA A 281 15.45 -2.96 -22.75
CA ALA A 281 15.12 -1.86 -23.65
C ALA A 281 15.37 -0.48 -23.01
N LYS A 282 15.11 -0.34 -21.70
CA LYS A 282 15.44 0.88 -20.93
C LYS A 282 16.91 0.95 -20.51
N ASN A 283 17.72 -0.05 -20.84
CA ASN A 283 19.11 -0.17 -20.39
C ASN A 283 19.22 0.00 -18.87
N ALA A 284 18.32 -0.67 -18.14
CA ALA A 284 18.27 -0.70 -16.68
C ALA A 284 18.82 -2.02 -16.09
N ALA A 285 18.90 -3.08 -16.91
CA ALA A 285 19.54 -4.34 -16.57
C ALA A 285 20.37 -4.90 -17.73
N LEU A 286 21.21 -5.89 -17.43
CA LEU A 286 21.80 -6.79 -18.43
C LEU A 286 21.07 -8.14 -18.43
N PHE A 287 21.02 -8.83 -19.57
CA PHE A 287 20.47 -10.17 -19.65
C PHE A 287 21.59 -11.20 -19.43
N LEU A 288 21.49 -11.97 -18.36
CA LEU A 288 22.54 -12.92 -17.96
C LEU A 288 22.39 -14.30 -18.61
N GLY A 289 21.16 -14.72 -18.89
CA GLY A 289 20.85 -16.08 -19.37
C GLY A 289 19.49 -16.55 -18.88
N SER A 290 19.20 -17.83 -19.06
CA SER A 290 17.94 -18.43 -18.59
C SER A 290 18.11 -19.86 -18.10
N ALA A 291 17.21 -20.32 -17.25
CA ALA A 291 17.09 -21.74 -16.91
C ALA A 291 16.69 -22.63 -18.11
N HIS A 292 16.31 -22.03 -19.26
CA HIS A 292 16.04 -22.77 -20.48
C HIS A 292 17.34 -23.30 -21.11
N PRO A 293 17.37 -24.55 -21.63
CA PRO A 293 18.59 -25.18 -22.16
C PRO A 293 19.32 -24.43 -23.29
N THR A 294 18.65 -23.47 -23.94
CA THR A 294 19.17 -22.76 -25.10
C THR A 294 19.88 -21.44 -24.77
N HIS A 295 19.80 -20.95 -23.52
CA HIS A 295 20.49 -19.73 -23.11
C HIS A 295 21.30 -19.96 -21.84
N GLU A 296 22.54 -20.36 -22.01
CA GLU A 296 23.50 -20.53 -20.92
C GLU A 296 23.84 -19.19 -20.23
N LEU A 297 24.37 -19.31 -19.01
CA LEU A 297 24.90 -18.18 -18.25
C LEU A 297 26.07 -17.53 -18.99
N GLN A 298 25.99 -16.21 -19.21
CA GLN A 298 26.97 -15.47 -19.99
C GLN A 298 28.06 -14.85 -19.10
N ALA A 299 29.21 -15.52 -18.96
CA ALA A 299 30.32 -15.05 -18.12
C ALA A 299 30.82 -13.63 -18.49
N GLY A 300 30.86 -13.30 -19.80
CA GLY A 300 31.24 -11.95 -20.26
C GLY A 300 30.28 -10.85 -19.80
N THR A 301 29.00 -11.18 -19.62
CA THR A 301 27.99 -10.27 -19.09
C THR A 301 28.21 -10.01 -17.60
N LEU A 302 28.60 -11.03 -16.82
CA LEU A 302 28.99 -10.86 -15.41
C LEU A 302 30.20 -9.95 -15.27
N LEU A 303 31.26 -10.18 -16.06
CA LEU A 303 32.45 -9.33 -16.07
C LEU A 303 32.08 -7.88 -16.41
N THR A 304 31.23 -7.67 -17.42
CA THR A 304 30.75 -6.33 -17.78
C THR A 304 29.98 -5.69 -16.62
N LEU A 305 29.08 -6.43 -15.98
CA LEU A 305 28.31 -5.96 -14.83
C LEU A 305 29.22 -5.59 -13.64
N MET A 306 30.30 -6.35 -13.42
CA MET A 306 31.20 -6.18 -12.29
C MET A 306 32.28 -5.12 -12.51
N GLU A 307 32.81 -4.97 -13.72
CA GLU A 307 34.04 -4.21 -13.95
C GLU A 307 33.88 -2.97 -14.85
N ASP A 308 32.84 -2.92 -15.72
CA ASP A 308 32.64 -1.78 -16.62
C ASP A 308 31.95 -0.61 -15.89
N SER A 309 32.76 0.29 -15.34
CA SER A 309 32.30 1.49 -14.64
C SER A 309 31.31 2.34 -15.45
N LYS A 310 31.50 2.49 -16.77
CA LYS A 310 30.61 3.29 -17.62
C LYS A 310 29.26 2.60 -17.77
N LYS A 311 29.27 1.29 -18.04
CA LYS A 311 28.05 0.52 -18.17
C LYS A 311 27.28 0.48 -16.85
N ARG A 312 27.96 0.24 -15.73
CA ARG A 312 27.38 0.25 -14.37
C ARG A 312 26.70 1.58 -14.04
N SER A 313 27.39 2.70 -14.27
CA SER A 313 26.83 4.04 -14.04
C SER A 313 25.58 4.29 -14.91
N SER A 314 25.62 3.85 -16.17
CA SER A 314 24.48 3.96 -17.07
C SER A 314 23.28 3.12 -16.63
N LEU A 315 23.49 1.86 -16.22
CA LEU A 315 22.44 0.97 -15.74
C LEU A 315 21.77 1.56 -14.48
N SER A 316 22.59 1.98 -13.51
CA SER A 316 22.14 2.56 -12.25
C SER A 316 21.28 3.80 -12.45
N LYS A 317 21.75 4.75 -13.26
CA LYS A 317 21.00 5.98 -13.55
C LYS A 317 19.65 5.67 -14.20
N ASN A 318 19.63 4.77 -15.18
CA ASN A 318 18.40 4.43 -15.88
C ASN A 318 17.42 3.71 -14.96
N ALA A 319 17.90 2.70 -14.21
CA ALA A 319 17.10 1.95 -13.25
C ALA A 319 16.45 2.87 -12.19
N ALA A 320 17.22 3.78 -11.59
CA ALA A 320 16.74 4.72 -10.57
C ALA A 320 15.62 5.66 -11.06
N THR A 321 15.51 5.88 -12.38
CA THR A 321 14.44 6.70 -12.97
C THR A 321 13.18 5.92 -13.32
N LEU A 322 13.22 4.59 -13.27
CA LEU A 322 12.06 3.76 -13.62
C LEU A 322 11.02 3.69 -12.50
N VAL A 323 11.44 3.65 -11.24
CA VAL A 323 10.53 3.38 -10.12
C VAL A 323 10.72 4.41 -9.02
N ASP A 324 9.74 5.30 -8.84
CA ASP A 324 9.82 6.38 -7.86
C ASP A 324 9.35 6.01 -6.44
N GLY A 325 8.75 4.83 -6.30
CA GLY A 325 8.25 4.30 -5.03
C GLY A 325 6.92 4.90 -4.54
N LEU A 326 6.22 5.69 -5.36
CA LEU A 326 4.96 6.33 -4.98
C LEU A 326 3.69 5.56 -5.43
N GLY A 327 3.86 4.39 -6.07
CA GLY A 327 2.77 3.63 -6.68
C GLY A 327 1.65 3.23 -5.72
N CYS A 328 1.97 2.67 -4.55
CA CYS A 328 0.96 2.34 -3.54
C CYS A 328 0.16 3.56 -3.11
N GLY A 329 0.82 4.72 -3.01
CA GLY A 329 0.19 5.98 -2.62
C GLY A 329 -0.83 6.45 -3.66
N ARG A 330 -0.41 6.51 -4.93
CA ARG A 330 -1.28 6.86 -6.07
C ARG A 330 -2.49 5.93 -6.15
N ILE A 331 -2.28 4.63 -5.99
CA ILE A 331 -3.36 3.64 -6.01
C ILE A 331 -4.35 3.91 -4.85
N CYS A 332 -3.88 4.16 -3.64
CA CYS A 332 -4.77 4.48 -2.52
C CYS A 332 -5.59 5.78 -2.75
N ASP A 333 -4.99 6.80 -3.39
CA ASP A 333 -5.70 8.02 -3.76
C ASP A 333 -6.83 7.72 -4.75
N GLU A 334 -6.56 6.90 -5.77
CA GLU A 334 -7.55 6.46 -6.74
C GLU A 334 -8.64 5.57 -6.13
N MET A 335 -8.27 4.78 -5.12
CA MET A 335 -9.21 4.04 -4.30
C MET A 335 -9.98 4.93 -3.31
N ASN A 336 -9.79 6.25 -3.34
CA ASN A 336 -10.45 7.26 -2.49
C ASN A 336 -10.10 7.14 -1.00
N LEU A 337 -8.88 6.74 -0.67
CA LEU A 337 -8.31 6.86 0.69
C LEU A 337 -7.06 7.75 0.63
N PRO A 338 -7.22 9.08 0.59
CA PRO A 338 -6.09 9.99 0.53
C PRO A 338 -5.29 10.00 1.83
N ARG A 339 -4.02 10.38 1.76
CA ARG A 339 -3.22 10.66 2.95
C ARG A 339 -3.63 12.02 3.52
N LEU A 340 -4.24 12.00 4.70
CA LEU A 340 -4.85 13.19 5.31
C LEU A 340 -3.88 13.93 6.24
N GLN A 341 -3.94 15.26 6.22
CA GLN A 341 -3.28 16.17 7.15
C GLN A 341 -4.25 17.17 7.77
N LEU A 342 -3.84 17.77 8.87
CA LEU A 342 -4.60 18.79 9.60
C LEU A 342 -3.85 20.12 9.60
N ARG A 343 -4.49 21.18 9.13
CA ARG A 343 -4.01 22.55 9.27
C ARG A 343 -5.01 23.43 9.99
N ALA A 344 -4.55 24.55 10.55
CA ALA A 344 -5.46 25.55 11.09
C ALA A 344 -6.31 26.13 9.96
N ALA A 345 -7.59 26.38 10.24
CA ALA A 345 -8.45 27.14 9.34
C ALA A 345 -8.06 28.64 9.39
N ASP A 346 -8.19 29.32 8.26
CA ASP A 346 -8.01 30.77 8.17
C ASP A 346 -9.15 31.46 7.40
N GLU A 347 -9.02 32.77 7.15
CA GLU A 347 -10.06 33.56 6.50
C GLU A 347 -10.30 33.15 5.02
N ASN A 348 -9.31 32.56 4.36
CA ASN A 348 -9.43 32.09 2.97
C ASN A 348 -10.34 30.84 2.88
N ASP A 349 -10.52 30.12 3.98
CA ASP A 349 -11.45 28.99 4.05
C ASP A 349 -12.93 29.43 4.13
N ALA A 350 -13.20 30.73 4.28
CA ALA A 350 -14.56 31.23 4.51
C ALA A 350 -15.58 30.73 3.49
N ALA A 351 -15.23 30.75 2.20
CA ALA A 351 -16.13 30.33 1.11
C ALA A 351 -16.47 28.84 1.21
N ILE A 352 -15.45 27.98 1.27
CA ILE A 352 -15.66 26.52 1.27
C ILE A 352 -16.36 26.05 2.54
N LEU A 353 -16.04 26.65 3.70
CA LEU A 353 -16.71 26.33 4.96
C LEU A 353 -18.17 26.76 4.95
N TRP A 354 -18.49 27.89 4.31
CA TRP A 354 -19.87 28.35 4.15
C TRP A 354 -20.69 27.42 3.26
N GLU A 355 -20.11 27.01 2.13
CA GLU A 355 -20.73 26.07 1.20
C GLU A 355 -21.01 24.73 1.88
N TRP A 356 -20.03 24.14 2.56
CA TRP A 356 -20.22 22.90 3.29
C TRP A 356 -21.18 23.04 4.45
N ALA A 357 -21.18 24.17 5.15
CA ALA A 357 -22.15 24.40 6.21
C ALA A 357 -23.56 24.43 5.64
N ASN A 358 -23.80 25.09 4.50
CA ASN A 358 -25.11 25.24 3.86
C ASN A 358 -25.57 24.08 2.99
N ASP A 359 -24.69 23.13 2.70
CA ASP A 359 -25.05 21.90 2.00
C ASP A 359 -26.30 21.25 2.65
N PRO A 360 -27.29 20.79 1.84
CA PRO A 360 -28.60 20.33 2.34
C PRO A 360 -28.50 19.22 3.38
N ASP A 361 -27.64 18.22 3.16
CA ASP A 361 -27.46 17.11 4.11
C ASP A 361 -26.86 17.62 5.43
N THR A 362 -25.90 18.54 5.34
CA THR A 362 -25.28 19.16 6.52
C THR A 362 -26.27 19.98 7.33
N ARG A 363 -27.14 20.76 6.67
CA ARG A 363 -28.24 21.49 7.34
C ARG A 363 -29.26 20.56 7.96
N ALA A 364 -29.64 19.48 7.28
CA ALA A 364 -30.55 18.48 7.83
C ALA A 364 -29.97 17.80 9.08
N ALA A 365 -28.66 17.51 9.07
CA ALA A 365 -27.93 16.96 10.22
C ALA A 365 -27.67 17.96 11.36
N SER A 366 -27.77 19.28 11.11
CA SER A 366 -27.47 20.33 12.09
C SER A 366 -28.66 20.66 13.00
N PHE A 367 -28.40 20.99 14.28
CA PHE A 367 -29.46 21.37 15.23
C PHE A 367 -30.25 22.62 14.80
N ASP A 368 -29.62 23.53 14.06
CA ASP A 368 -30.29 24.59 13.31
C ASP A 368 -30.15 24.31 11.81
N SER A 369 -31.28 23.96 11.19
CA SER A 369 -31.33 23.58 9.78
C SER A 369 -31.57 24.76 8.83
N LYS A 370 -31.72 26.00 9.33
CA LYS A 370 -31.89 27.17 8.47
C LYS A 370 -30.61 27.45 7.67
N PRO A 371 -30.73 27.93 6.41
CA PRO A 371 -29.58 28.42 5.66
C PRO A 371 -28.89 29.57 6.40
N ILE A 372 -27.57 29.58 6.34
CA ILE A 372 -26.70 30.59 6.94
C ILE A 372 -26.38 31.63 5.86
N SER A 373 -26.74 32.88 6.08
CA SER A 373 -26.35 33.97 5.16
C SER A 373 -24.84 34.19 5.20
N TRP A 374 -24.25 34.63 4.08
CA TRP A 374 -22.81 34.93 3.99
C TRP A 374 -22.34 35.89 5.09
N LYS A 375 -23.10 36.97 5.33
CA LYS A 375 -22.81 37.96 6.38
C LYS A 375 -22.76 37.33 7.78
N ASN A 376 -23.73 36.47 8.10
CA ASN A 376 -23.76 35.79 9.39
C ASN A 376 -22.61 34.80 9.53
N HIS A 377 -22.24 34.12 8.45
CA HIS A 377 -21.11 33.20 8.42
C HIS A 377 -19.78 33.90 8.66
N ILE A 378 -19.50 35.00 7.94
CA ILE A 378 -18.25 35.76 8.15
C ILE A 378 -18.16 36.27 9.59
N THR A 379 -19.24 36.85 10.11
CA THR A 379 -19.28 37.33 11.49
C THR A 379 -18.99 36.21 12.49
N TRP A 380 -19.56 35.02 12.26
CA TRP A 380 -19.33 33.84 13.09
C TRP A 380 -17.90 33.33 12.97
N LEU A 381 -17.37 33.18 11.75
CA LEU A 381 -16.05 32.62 11.48
C LEU A 381 -14.96 33.50 12.06
N THR A 382 -14.99 34.82 11.84
CA THR A 382 -14.04 35.75 12.43
C THR A 382 -14.00 35.63 13.95
N LYS A 383 -15.17 35.46 14.60
CA LYS A 383 -15.25 35.23 16.06
C LYS A 383 -14.63 33.89 16.46
N GLN A 384 -14.82 32.83 15.67
CA GLN A 384 -14.21 31.52 15.96
C GLN A 384 -12.69 31.56 15.80
N LEU A 385 -12.18 32.16 14.72
CA LEU A 385 -10.75 32.27 14.45
C LEU A 385 -10.00 33.12 15.48
N ALA A 386 -10.64 34.15 16.03
CA ALA A 386 -10.06 34.99 17.08
C ALA A 386 -10.16 34.41 18.51
N SER A 387 -10.87 33.29 18.69
CA SER A 387 -11.17 32.72 20.02
C SER A 387 -10.05 31.82 20.52
N LYS A 388 -9.49 32.11 21.69
CA LYS A 388 -8.53 31.22 22.38
C LYS A 388 -9.15 29.91 22.90
N TYR A 389 -10.47 29.80 22.88
CA TYR A 389 -11.22 28.61 23.30
C TYR A 389 -11.70 27.77 22.10
N THR A 390 -11.29 28.14 20.89
CA THR A 390 -11.71 27.46 19.66
C THR A 390 -10.49 26.99 18.90
N ILE A 391 -10.47 25.71 18.55
CA ILE A 391 -9.50 25.14 17.62
C ILE A 391 -10.29 24.71 16.40
N MET A 392 -10.07 25.37 15.26
CA MET A 392 -10.70 25.02 13.99
C MET A 392 -9.63 24.52 13.03
N LEU A 393 -9.81 23.31 12.52
CA LEU A 393 -8.86 22.61 11.67
C LEU A 393 -9.53 22.23 10.36
N VAL A 394 -8.90 22.60 9.24
CA VAL A 394 -9.22 22.03 7.94
C VAL A 394 -8.47 20.70 7.82
N VAL A 395 -9.20 19.70 7.32
CA VAL A 395 -8.66 18.40 6.95
C VAL A 395 -8.47 18.40 5.44
N GLU A 396 -7.26 18.12 4.98
CA GLU A 396 -6.94 18.09 3.56
C GLU A 396 -6.01 16.92 3.22
N SER A 397 -5.91 16.56 1.95
CA SER A 397 -4.88 15.63 1.49
C SER A 397 -3.50 16.31 1.48
N ILE A 398 -2.43 15.54 1.35
CA ILE A 398 -1.07 16.11 1.24
C ILE A 398 -0.90 17.01 -0.01
N GLU A 399 -1.73 16.82 -1.03
CA GLU A 399 -1.83 17.65 -2.24
C GLU A 399 -2.66 18.94 -2.01
N GLY A 400 -3.16 19.15 -0.79
CA GLY A 400 -3.93 20.34 -0.42
C GLY A 400 -5.41 20.26 -0.80
N ILE A 401 -5.96 19.08 -1.11
CA ILE A 401 -7.39 18.93 -1.43
C ILE A 401 -8.19 18.89 -0.13
N PRO A 402 -9.11 19.85 0.12
CA PRO A 402 -9.85 19.90 1.37
C PRO A 402 -10.98 18.85 1.41
N HIS A 403 -11.03 18.09 2.51
CA HIS A 403 -11.95 16.97 2.74
C HIS A 403 -12.97 17.21 3.85
N GLY A 404 -12.72 18.16 4.75
CA GLY A 404 -13.64 18.51 5.82
C GLY A 404 -13.06 19.52 6.80
N VAL A 405 -13.83 19.81 7.84
CA VAL A 405 -13.45 20.70 8.93
C VAL A 405 -13.80 20.04 10.26
N ILE A 406 -12.91 20.20 11.24
CA ILE A 406 -13.17 19.89 12.64
C ILE A 406 -13.04 21.15 13.47
N ARG A 407 -13.94 21.30 14.44
CA ARG A 407 -13.89 22.36 15.42
C ARG A 407 -13.99 21.79 16.83
N PHE A 408 -13.06 22.17 17.68
CA PHE A 408 -13.12 21.96 19.12
C PHE A 408 -13.48 23.29 19.81
N ASN A 409 -14.47 23.24 20.69
CA ASN A 409 -14.81 24.33 21.60
C ASN A 409 -14.44 23.89 23.02
N ILE A 410 -13.35 24.45 23.55
CA ILE A 410 -12.74 24.08 24.83
C ILE A 410 -13.55 24.68 25.97
N ASP A 411 -13.73 23.90 27.04
CA ASP A 411 -14.48 24.27 28.25
C ASP A 411 -15.88 24.85 27.93
N ALA A 412 -16.52 24.31 26.88
CA ALA A 412 -17.72 24.93 26.30
C ALA A 412 -18.96 24.80 27.18
N GLU A 413 -19.05 23.73 27.98
CA GLU A 413 -20.14 23.50 28.93
C GLU A 413 -19.64 23.55 30.36
N THR A 414 -18.55 22.83 30.65
CA THR A 414 -17.89 22.81 31.96
C THR A 414 -16.38 22.74 31.77
N LYS A 415 -15.63 23.17 32.79
CA LYS A 415 -14.17 23.08 32.77
C LYS A 415 -13.74 21.61 32.66
N GLY A 416 -12.90 21.30 31.67
CA GLY A 416 -12.47 19.94 31.36
C GLY A 416 -13.32 19.24 30.30
N GLU A 417 -14.38 19.88 29.77
CA GLU A 417 -15.21 19.33 28.71
C GLU A 417 -15.14 20.17 27.43
N THR A 418 -14.66 19.53 26.37
CA THR A 418 -14.50 20.13 25.04
C THR A 418 -15.55 19.56 24.09
N ILE A 419 -16.29 20.43 23.39
CA ILE A 419 -17.25 19.99 22.37
C ILE A 419 -16.58 19.90 20.99
N ILE A 420 -16.71 18.76 20.32
CA ILE A 420 -16.27 18.56 18.95
C ILE A 420 -17.42 18.72 17.95
N SER A 421 -17.13 19.34 16.81
CA SER A 421 -17.99 19.37 15.63
C SER A 421 -17.18 18.93 14.41
N ILE A 422 -17.80 18.15 13.51
CA ILE A 422 -17.20 17.71 12.25
C ILE A 422 -18.16 18.01 11.10
N SER A 423 -17.63 18.47 9.97
CA SER A 423 -18.35 18.51 8.70
C SER A 423 -17.43 18.00 7.60
N LEU A 424 -17.90 17.06 6.78
CA LEU A 424 -17.17 16.58 5.61
C LEU A 424 -17.66 17.29 4.35
N ALA A 425 -16.71 17.55 3.44
CA ALA A 425 -17.03 17.95 2.08
C ALA A 425 -18.01 16.94 1.46
N PRO A 426 -19.01 17.39 0.67
CA PRO A 426 -20.00 16.48 0.07
C PRO A 426 -19.36 15.31 -0.67
N LYS A 427 -18.32 15.57 -1.47
CA LYS A 427 -17.55 14.56 -2.22
C LYS A 427 -16.77 13.55 -1.35
N SER A 428 -16.55 13.86 -0.07
CA SER A 428 -15.80 13.03 0.86
C SER A 428 -16.69 12.09 1.69
N ARG A 429 -18.02 12.22 1.57
CA ARG A 429 -18.98 11.41 2.33
C ARG A 429 -19.08 10.00 1.77
N GLY A 430 -19.43 9.04 2.62
CA GLY A 430 -19.55 7.63 2.24
C GLY A 430 -18.23 6.89 2.03
N LEU A 431 -17.09 7.59 1.97
CA LEU A 431 -15.77 7.01 1.73
C LEU A 431 -15.13 6.35 2.97
N GLY A 432 -15.73 6.52 4.15
CA GLY A 432 -15.18 6.02 5.42
C GLY A 432 -14.11 6.91 6.04
N LEU A 433 -14.00 8.18 5.61
CA LEU A 433 -12.98 9.13 6.12
C LEU A 433 -13.31 9.73 7.49
N ALA A 434 -14.59 9.86 7.87
CA ALA A 434 -14.97 10.50 9.14
C ALA A 434 -14.31 9.86 10.38
N PRO A 435 -14.31 8.52 10.56
CA PRO A 435 -13.60 7.89 11.67
C PRO A 435 -12.11 8.22 11.72
N ILE A 436 -11.43 8.19 10.56
CA ILE A 436 -9.99 8.50 10.44
C ILE A 436 -9.74 9.94 10.88
N ILE A 437 -10.55 10.88 10.38
CA ILE A 437 -10.48 12.30 10.68
C ILE A 437 -10.73 12.56 12.18
N LEU A 438 -11.70 11.89 12.78
CA LEU A 438 -11.99 11.97 14.21
C LEU A 438 -10.82 11.44 15.06
N SER A 439 -10.24 10.29 14.69
CA SER A 439 -9.08 9.75 15.40
C SER A 439 -7.84 10.64 15.27
N LEU A 440 -7.54 11.12 14.06
CA LEU A 440 -6.40 12.00 13.78
C LEU A 440 -6.51 13.33 14.54
N SER A 441 -7.70 13.95 14.51
CA SER A 441 -7.95 15.22 15.20
C SER A 441 -7.96 15.08 16.72
N ALA A 442 -8.53 14.00 17.26
CA ALA A 442 -8.49 13.72 18.69
C ALA A 442 -7.05 13.52 19.17
N ALA A 443 -6.25 12.71 18.48
CA ALA A 443 -4.84 12.51 18.81
C ALA A 443 -4.06 13.83 18.80
N ARG A 444 -4.29 14.71 17.80
CA ARG A 444 -3.69 16.05 17.78
C ARG A 444 -4.16 16.90 18.96
N PHE A 445 -5.46 16.88 19.28
CA PHE A 445 -6.04 17.67 20.36
C PHE A 445 -5.47 17.29 21.73
N PHE A 446 -5.43 16.00 22.05
CA PHE A 446 -4.97 15.52 23.35
C PHE A 446 -3.47 15.72 23.60
N LYS A 447 -2.63 15.85 22.56
CA LYS A 447 -1.22 16.25 22.73
C LYS A 447 -1.08 17.57 23.49
N ALA A 448 -2.01 18.50 23.33
CA ALA A 448 -2.04 19.78 24.02
C ALA A 448 -3.04 19.84 25.19
N HIS A 449 -4.02 18.94 25.22
CA HIS A 449 -5.17 19.00 26.14
C HIS A 449 -5.50 17.63 26.77
N SER A 450 -4.48 16.93 27.28
CA SER A 450 -4.64 15.56 27.81
C SER A 450 -5.59 15.42 29.00
N SER A 451 -5.88 16.52 29.72
CA SER A 451 -6.82 16.53 30.84
C SER A 451 -8.28 16.79 30.46
N GLN A 452 -8.56 17.09 29.18
CA GLN A 452 -9.90 17.34 28.68
C GLN A 452 -10.61 16.04 28.32
N VAL A 453 -11.93 16.08 28.23
CA VAL A 453 -12.74 15.04 27.58
C VAL A 453 -13.38 15.63 26.34
N ILE A 454 -13.30 14.93 25.21
CA ILE A 454 -13.96 15.35 23.97
C ILE A 454 -15.38 14.78 23.96
N THR A 455 -16.37 15.65 23.79
CA THR A 455 -17.79 15.31 23.74
C THR A 455 -18.39 15.75 22.41
N ALA A 456 -19.16 14.86 21.78
CA ALA A 456 -19.96 15.15 20.60
C ALA A 456 -21.45 15.09 20.94
N TRP A 457 -22.21 16.04 20.39
CA TRP A 457 -23.67 16.05 20.43
C TRP A 457 -24.21 15.76 19.04
N ILE A 458 -24.95 14.66 18.92
CA ILE A 458 -25.41 14.13 17.64
C ILE A 458 -26.94 13.99 17.67
N LYS A 459 -27.61 14.34 16.58
CA LYS A 459 -29.04 14.06 16.42
C LYS A 459 -29.30 12.54 16.43
N PRO A 460 -30.32 12.03 17.13
CA PRO A 460 -30.65 10.60 17.14
C PRO A 460 -30.79 9.98 15.74
N GLU A 461 -31.36 10.71 14.79
CA GLU A 461 -31.57 10.27 13.41
C GLU A 461 -30.29 10.20 12.55
N ASN A 462 -29.19 10.84 12.98
CA ASN A 462 -27.95 10.91 12.21
C ASN A 462 -27.08 9.65 12.38
N LYS A 463 -27.61 8.50 11.93
CA LYS A 463 -26.97 7.17 12.00
C LYS A 463 -25.56 7.13 11.40
N ALA A 464 -25.27 7.99 10.41
CA ALA A 464 -23.95 8.09 9.81
C ALA A 464 -22.91 8.62 10.81
N SER A 465 -23.25 9.68 11.55
CA SER A 465 -22.35 10.27 12.55
C SER A 465 -22.16 9.34 13.74
N HIS A 466 -23.22 8.70 14.25
CA HIS A 466 -23.10 7.69 15.32
C HIS A 466 -22.03 6.65 15.00
N ARG A 467 -22.18 5.98 13.85
CA ARG A 467 -21.19 4.97 13.41
C ARG A 467 -19.79 5.54 13.22
N ALA A 468 -19.67 6.80 12.78
CA ALA A 468 -18.37 7.43 12.61
C ALA A 468 -17.66 7.67 13.94
N PHE A 469 -18.40 8.16 14.94
CA PHE A 469 -17.89 8.40 16.29
C PHE A 469 -17.61 7.09 17.03
N GLU A 470 -18.49 6.08 16.93
CA GLU A 470 -18.26 4.74 17.50
C GLU A 470 -16.98 4.10 16.95
N ARG A 471 -16.80 4.14 15.62
CA ARG A 471 -15.58 3.64 14.98
C ARG A 471 -14.33 4.42 15.38
N ALA A 472 -14.47 5.68 15.76
CA ALA A 472 -13.39 6.49 16.32
C ALA A 472 -13.24 6.32 17.86
N ASN A 473 -13.84 5.27 18.44
CA ASN A 473 -13.83 4.90 19.85
C ASN A 473 -14.55 5.83 20.81
N TYR A 474 -15.41 6.71 20.30
CA TYR A 474 -16.31 7.45 21.18
C TYR A 474 -17.38 6.51 21.71
N LYS A 475 -17.69 6.63 23.00
CA LYS A 475 -18.71 5.81 23.66
C LYS A 475 -19.95 6.64 23.94
N ASP A 476 -21.11 6.01 23.79
CA ASP A 476 -22.37 6.62 24.20
C ASP A 476 -22.36 6.89 25.71
N TYR A 477 -22.85 8.07 26.08
CA TYR A 477 -22.95 8.54 27.45
C TYR A 477 -24.34 9.16 27.67
N PRO A 478 -25.35 8.35 28.05
CA PRO A 478 -26.74 8.78 28.09
C PRO A 478 -26.92 10.11 28.83
N SER A 479 -27.64 11.04 28.19
CA SER A 479 -27.97 12.33 28.79
C SER A 479 -29.49 12.49 28.88
N PRO A 480 -30.12 12.00 29.96
CA PRO A 480 -31.58 11.97 30.08
C PRO A 480 -32.24 13.35 30.02
N ASN A 481 -31.48 14.42 30.26
CA ASN A 481 -31.95 15.80 30.18
C ASN A 481 -32.03 16.35 28.75
N TYR A 482 -31.50 15.65 27.74
CA TYR A 482 -31.48 16.07 26.35
C TYR A 482 -31.97 14.96 25.41
N PRO A 483 -33.28 14.60 25.44
CA PRO A 483 -33.80 13.45 24.69
C PRO A 483 -33.64 13.59 23.16
N ASN A 484 -33.47 14.82 22.66
CA ASN A 484 -33.29 15.10 21.23
C ASN A 484 -31.81 15.06 20.80
N ARG A 485 -30.91 14.57 21.66
CA ARG A 485 -29.47 14.50 21.39
C ARG A 485 -28.89 13.23 21.99
N VAL A 486 -27.93 12.65 21.30
CA VAL A 486 -27.05 11.61 21.82
C VAL A 486 -25.71 12.25 22.13
N ARG A 487 -25.16 11.90 23.28
CA ARG A 487 -23.87 12.38 23.76
C ARG A 487 -22.86 11.26 23.62
N MET A 488 -21.80 11.50 22.85
CA MET A 488 -20.71 10.54 22.71
C MET A 488 -19.41 11.15 23.24
N ARG A 489 -18.63 10.38 24.00
CA ARG A 489 -17.42 10.88 24.68
C ARG A 489 -16.18 10.06 24.34
N LEU A 490 -15.05 10.74 24.24
CA LEU A 490 -13.71 10.16 24.13
C LEU A 490 -12.79 10.75 25.20
N ASP A 491 -12.15 9.86 25.97
CA ASP A 491 -11.16 10.18 27.01
C ASP A 491 -9.75 9.85 26.47
N TYR A 492 -8.74 10.62 26.88
CA TYR A 492 -7.34 10.37 26.55
C TYR A 492 -6.88 8.95 26.87
N LYS A 493 -7.38 8.35 27.97
CA LYS A 493 -7.00 6.99 28.39
C LYS A 493 -7.49 5.88 27.45
N LEU A 494 -8.32 6.22 26.47
CA LEU A 494 -8.92 5.28 25.52
C LEU A 494 -8.31 5.37 24.10
N LEU A 495 -7.31 6.24 23.91
CA LEU A 495 -6.47 6.34 22.71
C LEU A 495 -5.21 5.49 22.87
#